data_AF-A0A537SW86-F1
#
_entry.id   AF-A0A537SW86-F1
#
_cell.length_a   1.000
_cell.length_b   1.000
_cell.length_c   1.000
_cell.angle_alpha   90.00
_cell.angle_beta   90.00
_cell.angle_gamma   90.00
#
_symmetry.space_group_name_H-M   'P 1'
#
loop_
_entity.id
_entity.type
_entity.pdbx_description
1 polymer ?
#
loop_
_entity_poly.entity_id
_entity_poly.type
_entity_poly.pdbx_seq_one_letter_code
_entity_poly.pdbx_strand_id
1 'polypeptide(L)'
;MVKVEEIQQYGKQHFDTVVASAASVQNGLQAIASAYGDYTKKSFEDTRSYVEKLSGVKSLDKALEVQTEFAKSAYETFVTESQKIAGLYTDLAKQTYKPLEGLVARFTPAASA
;
A
#
# COMPACT_ATOMS: atom_id res chain seq x y z
N MET A 1 -43.06 -12.17 -15.51
CA MET A 1 -42.38 -13.43 -15.14
C MET A 1 -40.89 -13.14 -15.09
N VAL A 2 -40.29 -13.15 -13.90
CA VAL A 2 -38.83 -13.08 -13.78
C VAL A 2 -38.28 -14.40 -14.34
N LYS A 3 -37.41 -14.33 -15.35
CA LYS A 3 -36.85 -15.53 -15.98
C LYS A 3 -35.80 -16.15 -15.05
N VAL A 4 -35.85 -17.46 -14.88
CA VAL A 4 -34.88 -18.20 -14.04
C VAL A 4 -33.45 -17.97 -14.54
N GLU A 5 -33.26 -17.80 -15.85
CA GLU A 5 -31.97 -17.46 -16.46
C GLU A 5 -31.41 -16.10 -15.99
N GLU A 6 -32.26 -15.09 -15.77
CA GLU A 6 -31.82 -13.77 -15.29
C GLU A 6 -31.35 -13.84 -13.83
N ILE A 7 -32.04 -14.62 -13.00
CA ILE A 7 -31.64 -14.85 -11.60
C ILE A 7 -30.30 -15.60 -11.54
N GLN A 8 -30.12 -16.62 -12.39
CA GLN A 8 -28.86 -17.36 -12.47
C GLN A 8 -27.69 -16.48 -12.97
N GLN A 9 -27.90 -15.69 -14.02
CA GLN A 9 -26.86 -14.78 -14.53
C GLN A 9 -26.48 -13.71 -13.50
N TYR A 10 -27.48 -13.13 -12.82
CA TYR A 10 -27.27 -12.16 -11.75
C TYR A 10 -26.48 -12.75 -10.57
N GLY A 11 -26.82 -13.97 -10.13
CA GLY A 11 -26.09 -14.68 -9.08
C GLY A 11 -24.64 -14.96 -9.47
N LYS A 12 -24.39 -15.34 -10.72
CA LYS A 12 -23.04 -15.60 -11.24
C LYS A 12 -22.19 -14.32 -11.30
N GLN A 13 -22.74 -13.23 -11.84
CA GLN A 13 -22.05 -11.93 -11.86
C GLN A 13 -21.70 -11.43 -10.46
N HIS A 14 -22.60 -11.59 -9.49
CA HIS A 14 -22.31 -11.23 -8.10
C HIS A 14 -21.20 -12.07 -7.49
N PHE A 15 -21.25 -13.39 -7.70
CA PHE A 15 -20.19 -14.29 -7.23
C PHE A 15 -18.82 -13.91 -7.81
N ASP A 16 -18.74 -13.71 -9.13
CA ASP A 16 -17.50 -13.31 -9.80
C ASP A 16 -16.97 -11.96 -9.27
N THR A 17 -17.88 -11.01 -9.00
CA THR A 17 -17.53 -9.70 -8.44
C THR A 17 -16.98 -9.81 -7.01
N VAL A 18 -17.59 -10.64 -6.17
CA VAL A 18 -17.14 -10.88 -4.79
C VAL A 18 -15.77 -11.55 -4.77
N VAL A 19 -15.57 -12.59 -5.60
CA VAL A 19 -14.28 -13.30 -5.70
C VAL A 19 -13.18 -12.35 -6.17
N ALA A 20 -13.43 -11.55 -7.20
CA ALA A 20 -12.47 -10.55 -7.69
C ALA A 20 -12.14 -9.49 -6.62
N SER A 21 -13.13 -9.07 -5.83
CA SER A 21 -12.93 -8.10 -4.73
C SER A 21 -12.07 -8.70 -3.61
N ALA A 22 -12.32 -9.95 -3.23
CA ALA A 22 -11.53 -10.65 -2.22
C ALA A 22 -10.07 -10.82 -2.64
N ALA A 23 -9.83 -11.22 -3.89
CA ALA A 23 -8.47 -11.30 -4.45
C ALA A 23 -7.76 -9.93 -4.47
N SER A 24 -8.48 -8.85 -4.80
CA SER A 24 -7.93 -7.50 -4.79
C SER A 24 -7.48 -7.06 -3.39
N VAL A 25 -8.32 -7.29 -2.38
CA VAL A 25 -8.00 -6.97 -0.98
C VAL A 25 -6.80 -7.78 -0.49
N GLN A 26 -6.79 -9.09 -0.78
CA GLN A 26 -5.66 -9.96 -0.42
C GLN A 26 -4.34 -9.45 -1.03
N ASN A 27 -4.35 -9.09 -2.31
CA ASN A 27 -3.18 -8.55 -2.99
C ASN A 27 -2.73 -7.21 -2.40
N GLY A 28 -3.67 -6.32 -2.07
CA GLY A 28 -3.35 -5.04 -1.43
C GLY A 28 -2.70 -5.23 -0.05
N LEU A 29 -3.22 -6.15 0.77
CA LEU A 29 -2.62 -6.50 2.05
C LEU A 29 -1.21 -7.10 1.89
N GLN A 30 -1.01 -7.97 0.90
CA GLN A 30 0.29 -8.54 0.61
C GLN A 30 1.30 -7.46 0.16
N ALA A 31 0.87 -6.52 -0.67
CA ALA A 31 1.71 -5.39 -1.09
C ALA A 31 2.11 -4.50 0.10
N ILE A 32 1.19 -4.23 1.03
CA ILE A 32 1.50 -3.49 2.27
C ILE A 32 2.52 -4.25 3.11
N ALA A 33 2.32 -5.55 3.33
CA ALA A 33 3.26 -6.38 4.08
C ALA A 33 4.66 -6.39 3.43
N SER A 34 4.74 -6.52 2.11
CA SER A 34 5.98 -6.41 1.35
C SER A 34 6.65 -5.05 1.52
N ALA A 35 5.89 -3.94 1.47
CA ALA A 35 6.45 -2.60 1.66
C ALA A 35 7.06 -2.40 3.05
N TYR A 36 6.43 -2.92 4.11
CA TYR A 36 7.03 -2.92 5.45
C TYR A 36 8.30 -3.79 5.53
N GLY A 37 8.30 -4.94 4.84
CA GLY A 37 9.48 -5.80 4.73
C GLY A 37 10.65 -5.10 4.04
N ASP A 38 10.39 -4.44 2.90
CA ASP A 38 11.37 -3.66 2.15
C ASP A 38 11.95 -2.53 3.01
N TYR A 39 11.09 -1.76 3.68
CA TYR A 39 11.52 -0.66 4.55
C TYR A 39 12.39 -1.16 5.72
N THR A 40 12.01 -2.29 6.33
CA THR A 40 12.79 -2.92 7.41
C THR A 40 14.17 -3.35 6.91
N LYS A 41 14.23 -4.00 5.75
CA LYS A 41 15.49 -4.42 5.13
C LYS A 41 16.38 -3.21 4.84
N LYS A 42 15.83 -2.16 4.24
CA LYS A 42 16.55 -0.92 3.94
C LYS A 42 17.10 -0.24 5.21
N SER A 43 16.28 -0.14 6.26
CA SER A 43 16.69 0.42 7.56
C SER A 43 17.84 -0.37 8.18
N PHE A 44 17.83 -1.69 8.05
CA PHE A 44 18.91 -2.55 8.54
C PHE A 44 20.21 -2.34 7.75
N GLU A 45 20.13 -2.28 6.43
CA GLU A 45 21.29 -2.00 5.56
C GLU A 45 21.90 -0.62 5.86
N ASP A 46 21.08 0.41 6.02
CA ASP A 46 21.51 1.78 6.34
C ASP A 46 22.18 1.83 7.73
N THR A 47 21.60 1.15 8.73
CA THR A 47 22.18 1.07 10.08
C THR A 47 23.50 0.32 10.09
N ARG A 48 23.59 -0.78 9.34
CA ARG A 48 24.84 -1.53 9.18
C ARG A 48 25.93 -0.64 8.58
N SER A 49 25.63 0.08 7.50
CA SER A 49 26.57 1.00 6.88
C SER A 49 27.02 2.10 7.84
N TYR A 50 26.09 2.65 8.64
CA TYR A 50 26.41 3.61 9.68
C TYR A 50 27.38 3.05 10.73
N VAL A 51 27.13 1.84 11.25
CA VAL A 51 28.02 1.20 12.24
C VAL A 51 29.40 0.93 11.65
N GLU A 52 29.47 0.42 10.42
CA GLU A 52 30.74 0.19 9.72
C GLU A 52 31.53 1.49 9.58
N LYS A 53 30.91 2.57 9.09
CA LYS A 53 31.54 3.90 8.99
C LYS A 53 31.99 4.43 10.34
N LEU A 54 31.10 4.38 11.35
CA LEU A 54 31.37 4.89 12.70
C LEU A 54 32.52 4.14 13.37
N SER A 55 32.65 2.83 13.16
CA SER A 55 33.76 2.05 13.70
C SER A 55 35.14 2.47 13.15
N GLY A 56 35.17 3.10 11.98
CA GLY A 56 36.39 3.50 11.28
C GLY A 56 36.88 4.92 11.59
N VAL A 57 36.07 5.77 12.25
CA VAL A 57 36.45 7.17 12.49
C VAL A 57 37.38 7.31 13.71
N LYS A 58 38.29 8.29 13.66
CA LYS A 58 39.32 8.52 14.70
C LYS A 58 39.17 9.85 15.45
N SER A 59 38.12 10.62 15.16
CA SER A 59 37.85 11.91 15.79
C SER A 59 36.35 12.15 15.94
N LEU A 60 36.00 13.00 16.90
CA LEU A 60 34.60 13.37 17.15
C LEU A 60 33.97 14.12 15.97
N ASP A 61 34.72 15.00 15.31
CA ASP A 61 34.22 15.73 14.13
C ASP A 61 33.78 14.76 13.01
N LYS A 62 34.55 13.68 12.79
CA LYS A 62 34.20 12.65 11.80
C LYS A 62 33.04 11.76 12.26
N ALA A 63 32.91 11.50 13.56
CA ALA A 63 31.74 10.81 14.08
C ALA A 63 30.45 11.63 13.86
N LEU A 64 30.51 12.95 14.08
CA LEU A 64 29.38 13.85 13.85
C LEU A 64 28.99 13.93 12.38
N GLU A 65 29.96 13.94 11.46
CA GLU A 65 29.73 13.89 10.01
C GLU A 65 28.97 12.60 9.63
N VAL A 66 29.46 11.44 10.07
CA VAL A 66 28.82 10.13 9.80
C VAL A 66 27.42 10.04 10.41
N GLN A 67 27.22 10.58 11.62
CA GLN A 67 25.90 10.59 12.26
C GLN A 67 24.93 11.53 11.54
N THR A 68 25.40 12.68 11.06
CA THR A 68 24.59 13.64 10.28
C THR A 68 24.18 13.02 8.94
N GLU A 69 25.09 12.36 8.25
CA GLU A 69 24.79 11.60 7.02
C GLU A 69 23.73 10.53 7.26
N PHE A 70 23.89 9.73 8.31
CA PHE A 70 22.93 8.69 8.67
C PHE A 70 21.55 9.28 9.00
N ALA A 71 21.49 10.35 9.79
CA ALA A 71 20.24 11.01 10.14
C ALA A 71 19.50 11.54 8.90
N LYS A 72 20.24 12.16 7.97
CA LYS A 72 19.69 12.63 6.70
C LYS A 72 19.15 11.48 5.85
N SER A 73 19.94 10.43 5.65
CA SER A 73 19.55 9.25 4.88
C SER A 73 18.34 8.55 5.50
N ALA A 74 18.33 8.36 6.83
CA ALA A 74 17.23 7.74 7.54
C ALA A 74 15.93 8.55 7.39
N TYR A 75 16.02 9.88 7.43
CA TYR A 75 14.87 10.76 7.20
C TYR A 75 14.32 10.64 5.77
N GLU A 76 15.20 10.67 4.76
CA GLU A 76 14.81 10.53 3.34
C GLU A 76 14.15 9.17 3.08
N THR A 77 14.75 8.08 3.59
CA THR A 77 14.18 6.73 3.52
C THR A 77 12.81 6.67 4.22
N PHE A 78 12.70 7.21 5.44
CA PHE A 78 11.44 7.21 6.19
C PHE A 78 10.31 7.91 5.44
N VAL A 79 10.56 9.12 4.92
CA VAL A 79 9.55 9.87 4.16
C VAL A 79 9.12 9.10 2.92
N THR A 80 10.08 8.57 2.17
CA THR A 80 9.82 7.83 0.92
C THR A 80 8.99 6.57 1.18
N GLU A 81 9.40 5.73 2.12
CA GLU A 81 8.70 4.48 2.41
C GLU A 81 7.34 4.72 3.09
N SER A 82 7.23 5.75 3.94
CA SER A 82 5.94 6.13 4.53
C SER A 82 4.94 6.59 3.48
N GLN A 83 5.37 7.38 2.50
CA GLN A 83 4.52 7.80 1.37
C GLN A 83 4.09 6.59 0.53
N LYS A 84 4.99 5.65 0.26
CA LYS A 84 4.68 4.40 -0.44
C LYS A 84 3.62 3.58 0.31
N ILE A 85 3.80 3.37 1.62
CA ILE A 85 2.85 2.63 2.46
C ILE A 85 1.50 3.34 2.51
N ALA A 86 1.47 4.66 2.69
CA ALA A 86 0.23 5.45 2.68
C ALA A 86 -0.51 5.35 1.33
N GLY A 87 0.24 5.35 0.21
CA GLY A 87 -0.30 5.11 -1.12
C GLY A 87 -0.97 3.74 -1.24
N LEU A 88 -0.32 2.69 -0.75
CA LEU A 88 -0.87 1.33 -0.76
C LEU A 88 -2.17 1.20 0.06
N TYR A 89 -2.24 1.82 1.23
CA TYR A 89 -3.48 1.88 2.02
C TYR A 89 -4.59 2.65 1.30
N THR A 90 -4.24 3.75 0.63
CA THR A 90 -5.19 4.53 -0.18
C THR A 90 -5.74 3.69 -1.33
N ASP A 91 -4.89 2.94 -2.03
CA ASP A 91 -5.31 2.09 -3.14
C ASP A 91 -6.16 0.90 -2.67
N LEU A 92 -5.81 0.29 -1.53
CA LEU A 92 -6.63 -0.74 -0.90
C LEU A 92 -8.02 -0.21 -0.55
N ALA A 93 -8.11 0.99 0.03
CA ALA A 93 -9.39 1.62 0.33
C ALA A 93 -10.21 1.86 -0.94
N LYS A 94 -9.63 2.44 -1.99
CA LYS A 94 -10.30 2.65 -3.29
C LYS A 94 -10.83 1.33 -3.87
N GLN A 95 -10.03 0.27 -3.86
CA GLN A 95 -10.44 -1.05 -4.35
C GLN A 95 -11.62 -1.63 -3.55
N THR A 96 -11.60 -1.44 -2.23
CA THR A 96 -12.65 -1.91 -1.32
C THR A 96 -13.96 -1.15 -1.51
N TYR A 97 -13.90 0.16 -1.76
CA TYR A 97 -15.10 1.00 -1.93
C TYR A 97 -15.62 1.06 -3.37
N LYS A 98 -14.85 0.64 -4.37
CA LYS A 98 -15.25 0.62 -5.79
C LYS A 98 -16.60 -0.08 -6.07
N PRO A 99 -16.97 -1.20 -5.42
CA PRO A 99 -18.29 -1.80 -5.61
C PRO A 99 -19.45 -0.87 -5.19
N LEU A 100 -19.23 0.05 -4.25
CA LEU A 100 -20.25 1.00 -3.81
C LEU A 100 -20.52 2.08 -4.87
N GLU A 101 -19.52 2.50 -5.64
CA GLU A 101 -19.72 3.45 -6.76
C GLU A 101 -20.68 2.89 -7.80
N GLY A 102 -20.52 1.60 -8.15
CA GLY A 102 -21.43 0.90 -9.06
C GLY A 102 -22.84 0.70 -8.47
N LEU A 103 -22.95 0.61 -7.13
CA LEU A 103 -24.23 0.54 -6.44
C LEU A 103 -24.94 1.89 -6.46
N VAL A 104 -24.24 3.00 -6.16
CA VAL A 104 -24.78 4.36 -6.22
C VAL A 104 -25.23 4.71 -7.65
N ALA A 105 -24.47 4.32 -8.68
CA ALA A 105 -24.88 4.51 -10.07
C ALA A 105 -26.17 3.76 -10.45
N ARG A 106 -26.48 2.64 -9.77
CA ARG A 106 -27.74 1.89 -9.95
C ARG A 106 -28.92 2.48 -9.20
N PHE A 107 -28.67 3.24 -8.13
CA PHE A 107 -29.71 3.85 -7.28
C PHE A 107 -29.88 5.37 -7.49
N THR A 108 -29.00 6.00 -8.27
CA THR A 108 -29.24 7.36 -8.75
C THR A 108 -30.20 7.24 -9.94
N PRO A 109 -31.44 7.75 -9.85
CA PRO A 109 -32.25 7.88 -11.06
C PRO A 109 -31.44 8.77 -12.00
N ALA A 110 -31.30 8.37 -13.27
CA ALA A 110 -30.81 9.29 -14.29
C ALA A 110 -31.57 10.61 -14.09
N ALA A 111 -30.85 11.70 -13.80
CA ALA A 111 -31.45 13.00 -13.74
C ALA A 111 -32.07 13.25 -15.12
N SER A 112 -33.39 13.10 -15.16
CA SER A 112 -34.40 13.52 -16.12
C SER A 112 -33.92 13.77 -17.57
N ALA A 113 -34.42 12.95 -18.49
CA ALA A 113 -34.80 13.39 -19.84
C ALA A 113 -36.13 12.72 -20.21
#